data_AF-A5YWB5-F1
#
_entry.id   AF-A5YWB5-F1
#
_cell.length_a   1.000
_cell.length_b   1.000
_cell.length_c   1.000
_cell.angle_alpha   90.00
_cell.angle_beta   90.00
_cell.angle_gamma   90.00
#
_symmetry.space_group_name_H-M   'P 1'
#
loop_
_entity.id
_entity.type
_entity.pdbx_description
1 polymer ?
#
loop_
_entity_poly.entity_id
_entity_poly.type
_entity_poly.pdbx_seq_one_letter_code
_entity_poly.pdbx_strand_id
1 'polypeptide(L)'
;SHSMRYFYTSMSRPGRGEPRFIAVGYVDDTQFVRFDSDAASQRMEPRAPWVEQEGPEYWDRETRNMKTATQNAPVALRNLRGYYNQSEVGSHTFQRMVGCDLGPDGRLLRGYEQFAYDGRDYIALNEDLRSWSAADVAAQNTQRKWEAAGVAEQDRVYLEGRCLEWLRRYLENGKETLQRADPPKTHVTHHPVSDHEATLRCWALGFYPAEITLTWQRDGEDQTQDTELVETRPAGDGTFQKWAAVVVPSGKEQRYTCHVQHEGLPKPLTLKW
;
A
#
# COMPACT_ATOMS: atom_id res chain seq x y z
N SER A 1 11.17 8.41 -7.63
CA SER A 1 10.51 7.24 -8.27
C SER A 1 9.05 7.28 -7.92
N HIS A 2 8.20 6.60 -8.68
CA HIS A 2 6.76 6.58 -8.41
C HIS A 2 6.21 5.17 -8.62
N SER A 3 5.05 4.87 -8.07
CA SER A 3 4.38 3.59 -8.22
C SER A 3 2.91 3.76 -8.54
N MET A 4 2.33 2.80 -9.27
CA MET A 4 0.88 2.67 -9.41
C MET A 4 0.49 1.27 -8.99
N ARG A 5 -0.43 1.15 -8.01
CA ARG A 5 -0.89 -0.12 -7.46
C ARG A 5 -2.40 -0.19 -7.44
N TYR A 6 -2.94 -1.35 -7.79
CA TYR A 6 -4.33 -1.71 -7.56
C TYR A 6 -4.41 -2.84 -6.55
N PHE A 7 -5.33 -2.71 -5.60
CA PHE A 7 -5.61 -3.69 -4.56
C PHE A 7 -7.04 -4.16 -4.69
N TYR A 8 -7.22 -5.47 -4.91
CA TYR A 8 -8.53 -6.09 -5.01
C TYR A 8 -8.75 -7.03 -3.84
N THR A 9 -9.95 -7.01 -3.28
CA THR A 9 -10.35 -7.89 -2.18
C THR A 9 -11.71 -8.49 -2.51
N SER A 10 -11.78 -9.82 -2.55
CA SER A 10 -13.02 -10.60 -2.68
C SER A 10 -13.27 -11.34 -1.38
N MET A 11 -14.43 -11.12 -0.74
CA MET A 11 -14.78 -11.74 0.54
C MET A 11 -16.05 -12.58 0.38
N SER A 12 -15.95 -13.90 0.57
CA SER A 12 -17.13 -14.76 0.60
C SER A 12 -17.95 -14.51 1.87
N ARG A 13 -19.27 -14.62 1.77
CA ARG A 13 -20.19 -14.43 2.90
C ARG A 13 -21.32 -15.47 2.87
N PRO A 14 -21.02 -16.75 3.18
CA PRO A 14 -22.02 -17.82 3.12
C PRO A 14 -23.32 -17.45 3.84
N GLY A 15 -24.45 -17.65 3.18
CA GLY A 15 -25.78 -17.30 3.70
C GLY A 15 -26.13 -15.80 3.66
N ARG A 16 -25.26 -14.93 3.13
CA ARG A 16 -25.48 -13.48 3.01
C ARG A 16 -25.30 -12.94 1.58
N GLY A 17 -25.46 -13.79 0.58
CA GLY A 17 -25.37 -13.44 -0.84
C GLY A 17 -24.00 -13.73 -1.48
N GLU A 18 -23.78 -13.15 -2.66
CA GLU A 18 -22.53 -13.29 -3.42
C GLU A 18 -21.34 -12.64 -2.69
N PRO A 19 -20.09 -13.10 -2.94
CA PRO A 19 -18.90 -12.47 -2.42
C PRO A 19 -18.85 -10.96 -2.70
N ARG A 20 -18.50 -10.17 -1.69
CA ARG A 20 -18.26 -8.74 -1.89
C ARG A 20 -16.88 -8.55 -2.52
N PHE A 21 -16.85 -7.87 -3.65
CA PHE A 21 -15.64 -7.40 -4.33
C PHE A 21 -15.44 -5.90 -4.08
N ILE A 22 -14.22 -5.53 -3.69
CA ILE A 22 -13.76 -4.14 -3.53
C ILE A 22 -12.45 -4.00 -4.31
N ALA A 23 -12.29 -2.90 -5.03
CA ALA A 23 -11.03 -2.51 -5.66
C ALA A 23 -10.68 -1.06 -5.34
N VAL A 24 -9.41 -0.80 -5.09
CA VAL A 24 -8.86 0.55 -4.92
C VAL A 24 -7.58 0.71 -5.72
N GLY A 25 -7.36 1.89 -6.28
CA GLY A 25 -6.15 2.24 -7.02
C GLY A 25 -5.40 3.38 -6.34
N TYR A 26 -4.09 3.27 -6.30
CA TYR A 26 -3.15 4.24 -5.73
C TYR A 26 -2.09 4.63 -6.75
N VAL A 27 -1.73 5.91 -6.75
CA VAL A 27 -0.43 6.39 -7.25
C VAL A 27 0.35 6.86 -6.04
N ASP A 28 1.49 6.23 -5.78
CA ASP A 28 2.21 6.35 -4.51
C ASP A 28 1.26 6.15 -3.32
N ASP A 29 1.22 7.10 -2.39
CA ASP A 29 0.35 7.07 -1.21
C ASP A 29 -1.02 7.74 -1.44
N THR A 30 -1.34 8.12 -2.68
CA THR A 30 -2.58 8.83 -3.04
C THR A 30 -3.60 7.89 -3.69
N GLN A 31 -4.71 7.64 -3.00
CA GLN A 31 -5.85 6.91 -3.59
C GLN A 31 -6.51 7.73 -4.69
N PHE A 32 -6.73 7.15 -5.86
CA PHE A 32 -7.36 7.86 -6.99
C PHE A 32 -8.64 7.22 -7.51
N VAL A 33 -8.86 5.93 -7.27
CA VAL A 33 -10.12 5.26 -7.67
C VAL A 33 -10.60 4.25 -6.64
N ARG A 34 -11.91 3.97 -6.67
CA ARG A 34 -12.56 2.92 -5.90
C ARG A 34 -13.70 2.26 -6.67
N PHE A 35 -13.88 0.97 -6.50
CA PHE A 35 -15.07 0.22 -6.87
C PHE A 35 -15.55 -0.63 -5.68
N ASP A 36 -16.86 -0.73 -5.50
CA ASP A 36 -17.49 -1.57 -4.47
C ASP A 36 -18.73 -2.25 -5.04
N SER A 37 -18.71 -3.58 -5.08
CA SER A 37 -19.84 -4.37 -5.59
C SER A 37 -21.11 -4.25 -4.74
N ASP A 38 -21.01 -3.83 -3.48
CA ASP A 38 -22.18 -3.58 -2.61
C ASP A 38 -22.73 -2.15 -2.77
N ALA A 39 -22.09 -1.28 -3.54
CA ALA A 39 -22.59 0.07 -3.80
C ALA A 39 -23.87 0.03 -4.64
N ALA A 40 -24.81 0.95 -4.37
CA ALA A 40 -26.06 1.08 -5.13
C ALA A 40 -25.81 1.30 -6.63
N SER A 41 -24.75 2.04 -6.97
CA SER A 41 -24.24 2.18 -8.32
C SER A 41 -22.86 1.52 -8.39
N GLN A 42 -22.81 0.28 -8.89
CA GLN A 42 -21.57 -0.47 -9.11
C GLN A 42 -20.74 0.13 -10.26
N ARG A 43 -20.04 1.23 -9.98
CA ARG A 43 -19.17 1.95 -10.93
C ARG A 43 -17.80 2.19 -10.31
N MET A 44 -16.80 2.37 -11.17
CA MET A 44 -15.51 2.90 -10.74
C MET A 44 -15.70 4.39 -10.45
N GLU A 45 -15.31 4.82 -9.26
CA GLU A 45 -15.51 6.18 -8.75
C GLU A 45 -14.17 6.90 -8.58
N PRO A 46 -14.07 8.19 -8.94
CA PRO A 46 -12.89 9.00 -8.67
C PRO A 46 -12.71 9.21 -7.16
N ARG A 47 -11.46 9.26 -6.72
CA ARG A 47 -11.03 9.58 -5.35
C ARG A 47 -9.94 10.66 -5.29
N ALA A 48 -9.50 11.16 -6.44
CA ALA A 48 -8.59 12.28 -6.55
C ALA A 48 -9.03 13.24 -7.68
N PRO A 49 -8.88 14.57 -7.54
CA PRO A 49 -9.34 15.53 -8.53
C PRO A 49 -8.72 15.33 -9.93
N TRP A 50 -7.44 14.96 -9.99
CA TRP A 50 -6.69 14.83 -11.24
C TRP A 50 -7.14 13.66 -12.13
N VAL A 51 -7.91 12.68 -11.60
CA VAL A 51 -8.48 11.61 -12.42
C VAL A 51 -9.88 11.96 -12.94
N GLU A 52 -10.57 12.96 -12.36
CA GLU A 52 -11.93 13.34 -12.77
C GLU A 52 -12.01 13.85 -14.22
N GLN A 53 -10.90 14.36 -14.74
CA GLN A 53 -10.79 14.80 -16.14
C GLN A 53 -10.78 13.65 -17.16
N GLU A 54 -10.66 12.40 -16.72
CA GLU A 54 -10.74 11.25 -17.63
C GLU A 54 -12.15 11.13 -18.24
N GLY A 55 -12.20 10.83 -19.54
CA GLY A 55 -13.44 10.77 -20.31
C GLY A 55 -14.34 9.58 -19.93
N PRO A 56 -15.60 9.58 -20.39
CA PRO A 56 -16.56 8.52 -20.10
C PRO A 56 -16.06 7.13 -20.54
N GLU A 57 -15.28 7.03 -21.62
CA GLU A 57 -14.74 5.76 -22.10
C GLU A 57 -13.77 5.11 -21.08
N TYR A 58 -13.03 5.93 -20.33
CA TYR A 58 -12.16 5.44 -19.25
C TYR A 58 -13.02 4.83 -18.13
N TRP A 59 -13.99 5.59 -17.63
CA TRP A 59 -14.86 5.16 -16.53
C TRP A 59 -15.70 3.93 -16.88
N ASP A 60 -16.22 3.85 -18.11
CA ASP A 60 -16.97 2.69 -18.60
C ASP A 60 -16.09 1.45 -18.72
N ARG A 61 -14.86 1.61 -19.23
CA ARG A 61 -13.90 0.51 -19.34
C ARG A 61 -13.49 -0.01 -17.97
N GLU A 62 -13.09 0.86 -17.05
CA GLU A 62 -12.66 0.45 -15.71
C GLU A 62 -13.82 -0.14 -14.91
N THR A 63 -15.03 0.41 -15.03
CA THR A 63 -16.24 -0.18 -14.45
C THR A 63 -16.50 -1.59 -14.99
N ARG A 64 -16.38 -1.78 -16.31
CA ARG A 64 -16.56 -3.11 -16.92
C ARG A 64 -15.53 -4.10 -16.43
N ASN A 65 -14.26 -3.70 -16.32
CA ASN A 65 -13.20 -4.55 -15.78
C ASN A 65 -13.51 -5.01 -14.35
N MET A 66 -13.96 -4.10 -13.48
CA MET A 66 -14.30 -4.43 -12.09
C MET A 66 -15.55 -5.31 -11.98
N LYS A 67 -16.55 -5.11 -12.86
CA LYS A 67 -17.72 -6.00 -12.93
C LYS A 67 -17.33 -7.41 -13.37
N THR A 68 -16.44 -7.56 -14.35
CA THR A 68 -15.89 -8.86 -14.75
C THR A 68 -15.14 -9.53 -13.59
N ALA A 69 -14.32 -8.78 -12.84
CA ALA A 69 -13.63 -9.29 -11.66
C ALA A 69 -14.62 -9.75 -10.57
N THR A 70 -15.68 -8.98 -10.34
CA THR A 70 -16.77 -9.34 -9.42
C THR A 70 -17.47 -10.65 -9.83
N GLN A 71 -17.75 -10.82 -11.12
CA GLN A 71 -18.37 -12.06 -11.66
C GLN A 71 -17.46 -13.28 -11.54
N ASN A 72 -16.14 -13.10 -11.58
CA ASN A 72 -15.17 -14.19 -11.47
C ASN A 72 -14.86 -14.57 -10.01
N ALA A 73 -15.14 -13.68 -9.05
CA ALA A 73 -14.82 -13.89 -7.62
C ALA A 73 -15.45 -15.18 -7.03
N PRO A 74 -16.73 -15.52 -7.28
CA PRO A 74 -17.32 -16.77 -6.76
C PRO A 74 -16.60 -18.03 -7.26
N VAL A 75 -16.16 -18.03 -8.52
CA VAL A 75 -15.44 -19.16 -9.13
C VAL A 75 -14.05 -19.29 -8.52
N ALA A 76 -13.32 -18.19 -8.37
CA ALA A 76 -12.00 -18.18 -7.74
C ALA A 76 -12.07 -18.70 -6.29
N LEU A 77 -12.99 -18.16 -5.48
CA LEU A 77 -13.18 -18.56 -4.08
C LEU A 77 -13.61 -20.03 -3.95
N ARG A 78 -14.47 -20.53 -4.84
CA ARG A 78 -14.87 -21.95 -4.86
C ARG A 78 -13.69 -22.88 -5.19
N ASN A 79 -12.86 -22.51 -6.17
CA ASN A 79 -11.69 -23.29 -6.55
C ASN A 79 -10.68 -23.36 -5.39
N LEU A 80 -10.38 -22.22 -4.77
CA LEU A 80 -9.48 -22.13 -3.62
C LEU A 80 -9.99 -22.99 -2.46
N ARG A 81 -11.26 -22.83 -2.08
CA ARG A 81 -11.91 -23.65 -1.05
C ARG A 81 -11.76 -25.14 -1.33
N GLY A 82 -11.93 -25.55 -2.60
CA GLY A 82 -11.73 -26.92 -3.05
C GLY A 82 -10.28 -27.41 -2.91
N TYR A 83 -9.30 -26.59 -3.31
CA TYR A 83 -7.88 -26.95 -3.18
C TYR A 83 -7.45 -27.14 -1.72
N TYR A 84 -8.04 -26.36 -0.81
CA TYR A 84 -7.76 -26.44 0.62
C TYR A 84 -8.70 -27.38 1.40
N ASN A 85 -9.61 -28.09 0.72
CA ASN A 85 -10.62 -28.97 1.35
C ASN A 85 -11.42 -28.30 2.48
N GLN A 86 -11.78 -27.03 2.29
CA GLN A 86 -12.44 -26.22 3.31
C GLN A 86 -13.98 -26.35 3.23
N SER A 87 -14.63 -26.07 4.36
CA SER A 87 -16.09 -26.15 4.50
C SER A 87 -16.81 -25.00 3.78
N GLU A 88 -18.07 -25.23 3.37
CA GLU A 88 -18.88 -24.21 2.70
C GLU A 88 -19.40 -23.10 3.61
N VAL A 89 -19.41 -23.33 4.93
CA VAL A 89 -19.91 -22.35 5.91
C VAL A 89 -18.88 -21.29 6.28
N GLY A 90 -17.61 -21.50 5.91
CA GLY A 90 -16.51 -20.57 6.19
C GLY A 90 -16.54 -19.33 5.27
N SER A 91 -16.34 -18.16 5.87
CA SER A 91 -16.01 -16.95 5.10
C SER A 91 -14.51 -16.96 4.77
N HIS A 92 -14.18 -16.63 3.54
CA HIS A 92 -12.84 -16.67 2.97
C HIS A 92 -12.55 -15.39 2.21
N THR A 93 -11.28 -15.01 2.19
CA THR A 93 -10.81 -13.78 1.54
C THR A 93 -9.78 -14.10 0.47
N PHE A 94 -9.97 -13.56 -0.73
CA PHE A 94 -9.00 -13.62 -1.81
C PHE A 94 -8.57 -12.20 -2.20
N GLN A 95 -7.26 -11.94 -2.14
CA GLN A 95 -6.68 -10.64 -2.38
C GLN A 95 -5.74 -10.69 -3.57
N ARG A 96 -5.68 -9.59 -4.32
CA ARG A 96 -4.74 -9.39 -5.43
C ARG A 96 -4.11 -8.00 -5.30
N MET A 97 -2.81 -7.91 -5.52
CA MET A 97 -2.10 -6.66 -5.72
C MET A 97 -1.40 -6.71 -7.08
N VAL A 98 -1.67 -5.73 -7.93
CA VAL A 98 -1.04 -5.59 -9.25
C VAL A 98 -0.55 -4.16 -9.44
N GLY A 99 0.61 -3.99 -10.05
CA GLY A 99 1.11 -2.65 -10.34
C GLY A 99 2.57 -2.57 -10.77
N CYS A 100 3.05 -1.36 -10.98
CA CYS A 100 4.39 -1.09 -11.51
C CYS A 100 5.06 0.05 -10.76
N ASP A 101 6.39 -0.04 -10.66
CA ASP A 101 7.26 1.01 -10.15
C ASP A 101 8.02 1.65 -11.32
N LEU A 102 7.97 2.97 -11.40
CA LEU A 102 8.68 3.80 -12.36
C LEU A 102 9.98 4.31 -11.73
N GLY A 103 11.10 3.93 -12.35
CA GLY A 103 12.43 4.37 -11.98
C GLY A 103 12.68 5.86 -12.28
N PRO A 104 13.72 6.47 -11.70
CA PRO A 104 14.10 7.86 -11.97
C PRO A 104 14.52 8.09 -13.43
N ASP A 105 14.94 7.04 -14.14
CA ASP A 105 15.24 7.06 -15.58
C ASP A 105 13.98 6.98 -16.47
N GLY A 106 12.80 6.92 -15.85
CA GLY A 106 11.52 6.83 -16.54
C GLY A 106 11.20 5.44 -17.10
N ARG A 107 11.91 4.38 -16.68
CA ARG A 107 11.68 2.99 -17.12
C ARG A 107 11.02 2.15 -16.03
N LEU A 108 10.55 0.95 -16.40
CA LEU A 108 10.07 -0.02 -15.41
C LEU A 108 11.21 -0.38 -14.47
N LEU A 109 11.04 -0.08 -13.20
CA LEU A 109 11.93 -0.55 -12.15
C LEU A 109 11.52 -1.95 -11.69
N ARG A 110 10.22 -2.16 -11.49
CA ARG A 110 9.65 -3.43 -11.04
C ARG A 110 8.16 -3.54 -11.38
N GLY A 111 7.71 -4.74 -11.74
CA GLY A 111 6.30 -5.08 -11.89
C GLY A 111 5.86 -6.06 -10.79
N TYR A 112 4.58 -6.02 -10.45
CA TYR A 112 3.97 -6.86 -9.42
C TYR A 112 2.67 -7.45 -9.90
N GLU A 113 2.47 -8.73 -9.60
CA GLU A 113 1.20 -9.44 -9.69
C GLU A 113 1.24 -10.54 -8.63
N GLN A 114 0.51 -10.34 -7.53
CA GLN A 114 0.57 -11.25 -6.39
C GLN A 114 -0.79 -11.42 -5.73
N PHE A 115 -1.01 -12.62 -5.20
CA PHE A 115 -2.28 -13.04 -4.64
C PHE A 115 -2.10 -13.61 -3.25
N ALA A 116 -3.09 -13.36 -2.40
CA ALA A 116 -3.18 -13.94 -1.06
C ALA A 116 -4.55 -14.58 -0.83
N TYR A 117 -4.58 -15.66 -0.05
CA TYR A 117 -5.79 -16.35 0.36
C TYR A 117 -5.83 -16.45 1.88
N ASP A 118 -6.94 -16.01 2.48
CA ASP A 118 -7.13 -15.93 3.94
C ASP A 118 -5.96 -15.24 4.68
N GLY A 119 -5.43 -14.17 4.07
CA GLY A 119 -4.35 -13.35 4.63
C GLY A 119 -2.94 -13.94 4.51
N ARG A 120 -2.76 -15.05 3.77
CA ARG A 120 -1.46 -15.67 3.50
C ARG A 120 -1.12 -15.61 2.02
N ASP A 121 0.16 -15.45 1.71
CA ASP A 121 0.64 -15.52 0.34
C ASP A 121 0.18 -16.81 -0.34
N TYR A 122 -0.31 -16.69 -1.58
CA TYR A 122 -0.80 -17.81 -2.38
C TYR A 122 0.10 -18.04 -3.59
N ILE A 123 0.18 -17.06 -4.51
CA ILE A 123 1.05 -17.12 -5.69
C ILE A 123 1.48 -15.71 -6.10
N ALA A 124 2.72 -15.56 -6.55
CA ALA A 124 3.26 -14.29 -7.01
C ALA A 124 4.07 -14.45 -8.30
N LEU A 125 3.94 -13.47 -9.20
CA LEU A 125 4.78 -13.34 -10.37
C LEU A 125 6.18 -12.89 -9.92
N ASN A 126 7.20 -13.61 -10.36
CA ASN A 126 8.59 -13.31 -10.01
C ASN A 126 9.06 -12.02 -10.70
N GLU A 127 10.16 -11.46 -10.21
CA GLU A 127 10.76 -10.22 -10.76
C GLU A 127 11.15 -10.34 -12.23
N ASP A 128 11.34 -11.56 -12.75
CA ASP A 128 11.59 -11.82 -14.17
C ASP A 128 10.37 -11.60 -15.08
N LEU A 129 9.18 -11.39 -14.49
CA LEU A 129 7.88 -11.25 -15.15
C LEU A 129 7.54 -12.42 -16.10
N ARG A 130 8.06 -13.61 -15.80
CA ARG A 130 7.95 -14.81 -16.65
C ARG A 130 7.61 -16.06 -15.85
N SER A 131 8.05 -16.14 -14.60
CA SER A 131 7.86 -17.31 -13.75
C SER A 131 7.03 -16.98 -12.50
N TRP A 132 6.46 -18.00 -11.87
CA TRP A 132 5.62 -17.87 -10.68
C TRP A 132 6.27 -18.55 -9.47
N SER A 133 6.11 -17.94 -8.30
CA SER A 133 6.37 -18.57 -7.01
C SER A 133 5.06 -18.94 -6.34
N ALA A 134 4.83 -20.25 -6.14
CA ALA A 134 3.67 -20.78 -5.43
C ALA A 134 4.02 -21.01 -3.95
N ALA A 135 3.17 -20.54 -3.04
CA ALA A 135 3.42 -20.63 -1.60
C ALA A 135 3.25 -22.04 -1.03
N ASP A 136 2.38 -22.86 -1.64
CA ASP A 136 2.10 -24.23 -1.21
C ASP A 136 1.63 -25.15 -2.36
N VAL A 137 1.29 -26.39 -2.02
CA VAL A 137 0.83 -27.41 -2.97
C VAL A 137 -0.50 -27.03 -3.64
N ALA A 138 -1.38 -26.29 -2.94
CA ALA A 138 -2.63 -25.81 -3.53
C ALA A 138 -2.34 -24.75 -4.60
N ALA A 139 -1.44 -23.80 -4.31
CA ALA A 139 -1.00 -22.77 -5.25
C ALA A 139 -0.29 -23.35 -6.49
N GLN A 140 0.42 -24.48 -6.36
CA GLN A 140 1.01 -25.18 -7.51
C GLN A 140 -0.02 -25.64 -8.54
N ASN A 141 -1.27 -25.90 -8.13
CA ASN A 141 -2.35 -26.20 -9.10
C ASN A 141 -2.69 -24.98 -9.95
N THR A 142 -2.68 -23.77 -9.37
CA THR A 142 -2.84 -22.52 -10.13
C THR A 142 -1.63 -22.27 -11.01
N GLN A 143 -0.41 -22.44 -10.48
CA GLN A 143 0.82 -22.26 -11.25
C GLN A 143 0.82 -23.07 -12.55
N ARG A 144 0.55 -24.38 -12.49
CA ARG A 144 0.51 -25.24 -13.69
C ARG A 144 -0.52 -24.78 -14.71
N LYS A 145 -1.69 -24.32 -14.25
CA LYS A 145 -2.76 -23.79 -15.13
C LYS A 145 -2.32 -22.50 -15.81
N TRP A 146 -1.66 -21.60 -15.07
CA TRP A 146 -1.23 -20.30 -15.57
C TRP A 146 -0.02 -20.39 -16.49
N GLU A 147 0.91 -21.31 -16.22
CA GLU A 147 2.02 -21.64 -17.12
C GLU A 147 1.49 -22.22 -18.44
N ALA A 148 0.56 -23.18 -18.38
CA ALA A 148 -0.05 -23.76 -19.57
C ALA A 148 -0.85 -22.73 -20.41
N ALA A 149 -1.44 -21.72 -19.75
CA ALA A 149 -2.19 -20.67 -20.41
C ALA A 149 -1.34 -19.42 -20.78
N GLY A 150 -0.04 -19.40 -20.44
CA GLY A 150 0.85 -18.28 -20.73
C GLY A 150 0.46 -16.97 -20.02
N VAL A 151 -0.10 -17.04 -18.81
CA VAL A 151 -0.64 -15.86 -18.09
C VAL A 151 0.45 -14.81 -17.80
N ALA A 152 1.67 -15.25 -17.45
CA ALA A 152 2.78 -14.35 -17.15
C ALA A 152 3.11 -13.39 -18.31
N GLU A 153 2.96 -13.84 -19.57
CA GLU A 153 3.21 -12.98 -20.74
C GLU A 153 2.15 -11.88 -20.86
N GLN A 154 0.89 -12.18 -20.53
CA GLN A 154 -0.19 -11.18 -20.54
C GLN A 154 0.03 -10.12 -19.45
N ASP A 155 0.43 -10.56 -18.25
CA ASP A 155 0.75 -9.65 -17.15
C ASP A 155 1.98 -8.80 -17.48
N ARG A 156 3.04 -9.39 -18.07
CA ARG A 156 4.22 -8.65 -18.52
C ARG A 156 3.86 -7.54 -19.51
N VAL A 157 3.04 -7.84 -20.53
CA VAL A 157 2.59 -6.84 -21.52
C VAL A 157 1.84 -5.68 -20.84
N TYR A 158 1.01 -5.97 -19.84
CA TYR A 158 0.34 -4.91 -19.07
C TYR A 158 1.34 -4.08 -18.24
N LEU A 159 2.22 -4.74 -17.50
CA LEU A 159 3.15 -4.11 -16.55
C LEU A 159 4.23 -3.27 -17.24
N GLU A 160 4.79 -3.74 -18.37
CA GLU A 160 5.79 -3.03 -19.16
C GLU A 160 5.19 -1.93 -20.05
N GLY A 161 3.91 -2.06 -20.42
CA GLY A 161 3.22 -1.12 -21.30
C GLY A 161 2.21 -0.25 -20.57
N ARG A 162 0.94 -0.70 -20.54
CA ARG A 162 -0.21 0.09 -20.08
C ARG A 162 -0.04 0.63 -18.66
N CYS A 163 0.54 -0.15 -17.74
CA CYS A 163 0.74 0.32 -16.37
C CYS A 163 1.61 1.58 -16.33
N LEU A 164 2.75 1.58 -17.03
CA LEU A 164 3.64 2.74 -17.08
C LEU A 164 3.06 3.90 -17.88
N GLU A 165 2.35 3.63 -18.97
CA GLU A 165 1.67 4.67 -19.76
C GLU A 165 0.67 5.45 -18.88
N TRP A 166 -0.18 4.73 -18.13
CA TRP A 166 -1.16 5.34 -17.24
C TRP A 166 -0.49 6.02 -16.04
N LEU A 167 0.52 5.41 -15.42
CA LEU A 167 1.26 6.04 -14.33
C LEU A 167 1.88 7.38 -14.78
N ARG A 168 2.53 7.44 -15.95
CA ARG A 168 3.08 8.70 -16.49
C ARG A 168 1.99 9.74 -16.73
N ARG A 169 0.85 9.33 -17.30
CA ARG A 169 -0.29 10.23 -17.52
C ARG A 169 -0.81 10.79 -16.20
N TYR A 170 -0.97 9.96 -15.17
CA TYR A 170 -1.43 10.41 -13.86
C TYR A 170 -0.44 11.33 -13.17
N LEU A 171 0.87 11.05 -13.27
CA LEU A 171 1.91 11.93 -12.73
C LEU A 171 1.91 13.31 -13.38
N GLU A 172 1.63 13.40 -14.69
CA GLU A 172 1.49 14.69 -15.38
C GLU A 172 0.20 15.39 -14.97
N ASN A 173 -0.93 14.68 -15.02
CA ASN A 173 -2.25 15.18 -14.65
C ASN A 173 -2.34 15.68 -13.20
N GLY A 174 -1.66 14.98 -12.28
CA GLY A 174 -1.68 15.22 -10.83
C GLY A 174 -0.40 15.86 -10.30
N LYS A 175 0.42 16.46 -11.15
CA LYS A 175 1.77 16.95 -10.83
C LYS A 175 1.87 17.80 -9.57
N GLU A 176 0.90 18.69 -9.34
CA GLU A 176 0.87 19.57 -8.16
C GLU A 176 0.71 18.83 -6.82
N THR A 177 0.20 17.60 -6.88
CA THR A 177 -0.05 16.75 -5.69
C THR A 177 0.91 15.56 -5.62
N LEU A 178 1.08 14.82 -6.73
CA LEU A 178 1.83 13.56 -6.76
C LEU A 178 3.35 13.75 -6.82
N GLN A 179 3.81 14.89 -7.33
CA GLN A 179 5.25 15.22 -7.42
C GLN A 179 5.68 16.25 -6.37
N ARG A 180 4.85 16.46 -5.33
CA ARG A 180 5.17 17.29 -4.18
C ARG A 180 5.62 16.38 -3.03
N ALA A 181 6.64 16.82 -2.31
CA ALA A 181 7.01 16.26 -1.03
C ALA A 181 6.78 17.31 0.06
N ASP A 182 5.87 17.03 0.99
CA ASP A 182 5.59 17.91 2.12
C ASP A 182 6.50 17.52 3.30
N PRO A 183 7.42 18.40 3.75
CA PRO A 183 8.30 18.08 4.86
C PRO A 183 7.53 17.96 6.18
N PRO A 184 7.95 17.07 7.10
CA PRO A 184 7.32 16.93 8.40
C PRO A 184 7.50 18.18 9.25
N LYS A 185 6.41 18.60 9.89
CA LYS A 185 6.43 19.54 11.01
C LYS A 185 6.83 18.76 12.26
N THR A 186 8.02 19.06 12.78
CA THR A 186 8.63 18.29 13.86
C THR A 186 8.71 19.08 15.15
N HIS A 187 8.50 18.40 16.28
CA HIS A 187 8.69 18.95 17.62
C HIS A 187 8.89 17.82 18.63
N VAL A 188 9.49 18.15 19.78
CA VAL A 188 9.67 17.23 20.91
C VAL A 188 8.78 17.68 22.06
N THR A 189 8.06 16.73 22.65
CA THR A 189 7.24 16.92 23.84
C THR A 189 7.87 16.19 25.02
N HIS A 190 7.71 16.74 26.22
CA HIS A 190 8.25 16.21 27.46
C HIS A 190 7.10 15.96 28.44
N HIS A 191 7.02 14.73 28.94
CA HIS A 191 5.97 14.30 29.87
C HIS A 191 6.62 13.67 31.11
N PRO A 192 6.65 14.36 32.26
CA PRO A 192 7.10 13.76 33.52
C PRO A 192 6.25 12.52 33.85
N VAL A 193 6.89 11.40 34.16
CA VAL A 193 6.23 10.15 34.57
C VAL A 193 6.40 9.93 36.08
N SER A 194 7.59 10.26 36.60
CA SER A 194 7.92 10.23 38.03
C SER A 194 8.96 11.30 38.35
N ASP A 195 9.38 11.39 39.62
CA ASP A 195 10.50 12.26 40.04
C ASP A 195 11.87 11.84 39.44
N HIS A 196 11.93 10.68 38.80
CA HIS A 196 13.16 10.10 38.26
C HIS A 196 13.17 9.96 36.75
N GLU A 197 11.99 10.03 36.10
CA GLU A 197 11.83 9.71 34.69
C GLU A 197 10.80 10.60 33.99
N ALA A 198 11.07 10.88 32.73
CA ALA A 198 10.16 11.55 31.82
C ALA A 198 10.13 10.84 30.47
N THR A 199 9.03 10.97 29.74
CA THR A 199 8.95 10.55 28.35
C THR A 199 9.27 11.73 27.44
N LEU A 200 10.26 11.55 26.57
CA LEU A 200 10.46 12.42 25.42
C LEU A 200 9.77 11.81 24.20
N ARG A 201 8.87 12.55 23.57
CA ARG A 201 8.18 12.11 22.35
C ARG A 201 8.46 13.08 21.20
N CYS A 202 9.09 12.54 20.16
CA CYS A 202 9.38 13.23 18.92
C CYS A 202 8.22 13.01 17.94
N TRP A 203 7.63 14.10 17.47
CA TRP A 203 6.53 14.10 16.53
C TRP A 203 7.00 14.49 15.14
N ALA A 204 6.42 13.84 14.14
CA ALA A 204 6.42 14.27 12.75
C ALA A 204 4.97 14.32 12.26
N LEU A 205 4.53 15.48 11.77
CA LEU A 205 3.14 15.73 11.37
C LEU A 205 3.08 16.38 9.99
N GLY A 206 2.03 16.08 9.23
CA GLY A 206 1.71 16.80 8.00
C GLY A 206 2.69 16.55 6.86
N PHE A 207 3.30 15.37 6.81
CA PHE A 207 4.25 15.00 5.78
C PHE A 207 3.62 14.11 4.70
N TYR A 208 4.17 14.18 3.49
CA TYR A 208 3.84 13.32 2.36
C TYR A 208 5.11 13.17 1.51
N PRO A 209 5.46 11.98 1.02
CA PRO A 209 4.79 10.67 1.13
C PRO A 209 4.89 10.05 2.55
N ALA A 210 4.35 8.84 2.73
CA ALA A 210 4.29 8.17 4.03
C ALA A 210 5.66 7.68 4.55
N GLU A 211 6.62 7.47 3.66
CA GLU A 211 7.94 6.95 4.02
C GLU A 211 8.71 8.00 4.85
N ILE A 212 9.06 7.63 6.08
CA ILE A 212 9.75 8.50 7.03
C ILE A 212 10.53 7.67 8.05
N THR A 213 11.70 8.16 8.43
CA THR A 213 12.52 7.55 9.49
C THR A 213 12.59 8.48 10.69
N LEU A 214 12.15 7.99 11.85
CA LEU A 214 12.29 8.65 13.15
C LEU A 214 13.14 7.75 14.07
N THR A 215 14.26 8.27 14.56
CA THR A 215 15.13 7.55 15.50
C THR A 215 15.50 8.41 16.69
N TRP A 216 15.62 7.79 17.86
CA TRP A 216 16.22 8.42 19.05
C TRP A 216 17.65 7.94 19.21
N GLN A 217 18.54 8.88 19.52
CA GLN A 217 19.92 8.61 19.91
C GLN A 217 20.20 9.13 21.30
N ARG A 218 21.02 8.41 22.06
CA ARG A 218 21.61 8.85 23.33
C ARG A 218 23.11 8.96 23.16
N ASP A 219 23.66 10.16 23.31
CA ASP A 219 25.10 10.43 23.09
C ASP A 219 25.62 9.94 21.71
N GLY A 220 24.74 9.90 20.71
CA GLY A 220 25.05 9.42 19.36
C GLY A 220 24.74 7.94 19.10
N GLU A 221 24.31 7.17 20.10
CA GLU A 221 23.96 5.76 19.95
C GLU A 221 22.44 5.55 19.80
N ASP A 222 22.03 4.80 18.77
CA ASP A 222 20.62 4.52 18.47
C ASP A 222 19.95 3.73 19.61
N GLN A 223 18.73 4.14 19.98
CA GLN A 223 17.94 3.57 21.08
C GLN A 223 16.80 2.67 20.58
N THR A 224 17.01 1.89 19.52
CA THR A 224 15.95 1.16 18.81
C THR A 224 15.13 0.22 19.71
N GLN A 225 15.76 -0.44 20.69
CA GLN A 225 15.06 -1.37 21.60
C GLN A 225 14.23 -0.64 22.67
N ASP A 226 14.65 0.55 23.07
CA ASP A 226 14.02 1.36 24.11
C ASP A 226 13.05 2.41 23.54
N THR A 227 12.92 2.47 22.21
CA THR A 227 12.06 3.41 21.51
C THR A 227 10.69 2.79 21.25
N GLU A 228 9.66 3.42 21.80
CA GLU A 228 8.29 3.18 21.38
C GLU A 228 8.05 3.91 20.06
N LEU A 229 7.90 3.16 18.97
CA LEU A 229 7.68 3.70 17.63
C LEU A 229 6.32 3.25 17.10
N VAL A 230 5.43 4.20 16.80
CA VAL A 230 4.14 3.86 16.19
C VAL A 230 4.23 3.68 14.69
N GLU A 231 3.32 2.90 14.12
CA GLU A 231 3.08 2.86 12.69
C GLU A 231 2.77 4.26 12.13
N THR A 232 3.22 4.51 10.90
CA THR A 232 2.85 5.73 10.20
C THR A 232 1.36 5.68 9.92
N ARG A 233 0.62 6.74 10.26
CA ARG A 233 -0.84 6.76 10.15
C ARG A 233 -1.32 7.97 9.36
N PRO A 234 -2.41 7.84 8.58
CA PRO A 234 -2.95 8.95 7.81
C PRO A 234 -3.57 10.00 8.72
N ALA A 235 -3.46 11.28 8.34
CA ALA A 235 -4.13 12.39 9.01
C ALA A 235 -5.54 12.66 8.45
N GLY A 236 -5.85 12.14 7.25
CA GLY A 236 -7.16 12.29 6.59
C GLY A 236 -7.24 13.45 5.58
N ASP A 237 -6.19 14.25 5.47
CA ASP A 237 -6.05 15.38 4.54
C ASP A 237 -5.05 15.10 3.40
N GLY A 238 -4.68 13.82 3.22
CA GLY A 238 -3.64 13.40 2.28
C GLY A 238 -2.23 13.35 2.89
N THR A 239 -2.04 13.81 4.13
CA THR A 239 -0.76 13.75 4.83
C THR A 239 -0.71 12.62 5.88
N PHE A 240 0.47 12.42 6.44
CA PHE A 240 0.78 11.40 7.43
C PHE A 240 1.31 12.01 8.74
N GLN A 241 1.25 11.19 9.79
CA GLN A 241 1.80 11.49 11.10
C GLN A 241 2.47 10.25 11.69
N LYS A 242 3.53 10.46 12.47
CA LYS A 242 4.28 9.42 13.19
C LYS A 242 4.90 10.04 14.44
N TRP A 243 5.16 9.22 15.45
CA TRP A 243 5.97 9.63 16.58
C TRP A 243 6.85 8.50 17.09
N ALA A 244 7.93 8.89 17.75
CA ALA A 244 8.86 8.00 18.45
C ALA A 244 9.05 8.52 19.87
N ALA A 245 8.97 7.66 20.87
CA ALA A 245 9.13 8.04 22.27
C ALA A 245 10.17 7.19 22.99
N VAL A 246 10.90 7.81 23.92
CA VAL A 246 11.84 7.15 24.83
C VAL A 246 11.59 7.62 26.26
N VAL A 247 11.77 6.71 27.22
CA VAL A 247 11.79 7.05 28.64
C VAL A 247 13.21 7.45 29.00
N VAL A 248 13.36 8.63 29.61
CA VAL A 248 14.66 9.21 29.94
C VAL A 248 14.74 9.54 31.43
N PRO A 249 15.90 9.37 32.08
CA PRO A 249 16.08 9.83 33.44
C PRO A 249 16.02 11.36 33.52
N SER A 250 15.36 11.88 34.55
CA SER A 250 15.27 13.32 34.78
C SER A 250 16.65 13.98 34.85
N GLY A 251 16.83 15.09 34.14
CA GLY A 251 18.09 15.83 34.04
C GLY A 251 19.05 15.28 32.97
N LYS A 252 18.69 14.20 32.25
CA LYS A 252 19.49 13.65 31.14
C LYS A 252 18.87 13.92 29.77
N GLU A 253 17.83 14.72 29.67
CA GLU A 253 17.06 14.98 28.45
C GLU A 253 17.96 15.48 27.31
N GLN A 254 18.93 16.36 27.62
CA GLN A 254 19.83 16.96 26.62
C GLN A 254 20.83 15.98 26.00
N ARG A 255 20.97 14.76 26.53
CA ARG A 255 21.75 13.67 25.93
C ARG A 255 21.01 12.95 24.82
N TYR A 256 19.68 13.14 24.75
CA TYR A 256 18.83 12.51 23.76
C TYR A 256 18.60 13.45 22.57
N THR A 257 18.68 12.89 21.37
CA THR A 257 18.40 13.59 20.11
C THR A 257 17.47 12.76 19.25
N CYS A 258 16.40 13.37 18.75
CA CYS A 258 15.56 12.76 17.74
C CYS A 258 16.09 13.12 16.36
N HIS A 259 16.20 12.13 15.48
CA HIS A 259 16.60 12.32 14.09
C HIS A 259 15.44 11.99 13.15
N VAL A 260 15.22 12.87 12.18
CA VAL A 260 14.11 12.75 11.23
C VAL A 260 14.65 12.83 9.81
N GLN A 261 14.35 11.79 9.02
CA GLN A 261 14.65 11.73 7.59
C GLN A 261 13.36 11.58 6.80
N HIS A 262 13.20 12.39 5.77
CA HIS A 262 12.04 12.43 4.87
C HIS A 262 12.48 13.05 3.54
N GLU A 263 11.93 12.62 2.40
CA GLU A 263 12.36 13.13 1.09
C GLU A 263 12.10 14.63 0.88
N GLY A 264 11.06 15.17 1.52
CA GLY A 264 10.76 16.61 1.53
C GLY A 264 11.75 17.45 2.33
N LEU A 265 12.67 16.84 3.08
CA LEU A 265 13.71 17.55 3.83
C LEU A 265 15.00 17.65 3.00
N PRO A 266 15.59 18.85 2.80
CA PRO A 266 16.85 18.99 2.08
C PRO A 266 18.04 18.36 2.84
N LYS A 267 17.91 18.20 4.16
CA LYS A 267 18.85 17.49 5.03
C LYS A 267 18.10 16.91 6.22
N PRO A 268 18.57 15.80 6.82
CA PRO A 268 18.00 15.28 8.05
C PRO A 268 17.92 16.33 9.16
N LEU A 269 16.88 16.26 9.97
CA LEU A 269 16.72 17.12 11.14
C LEU A 269 17.20 16.40 12.39
N THR A 270 17.83 17.13 13.30
CA THR A 270 18.18 16.67 14.64
C THR A 270 17.50 17.59 15.64
N LEU A 271 16.65 17.03 16.50
CA LEU A 271 15.87 17.75 17.50
C LEU A 271 16.27 17.33 18.91
N LYS A 272 16.19 18.28 19.84
CA LYS A 272 16.23 18.05 21.28
C LYS A 272 14.98 18.66 21.92
N TRP A 273 14.69 18.28 23.16
CA TRP A 273 13.72 19.01 23.99
C TRP A 273 14.29 20.35 24.45
#